data_AF-A0A2K5IX12-F1
#
_entry.id   AF-A0A2K5IX12-F1
#
_cell.length_a   1.000
_cell.length_b   1.000
_cell.length_c   1.000
_cell.angle_alpha   90.00
_cell.angle_beta   90.00
_cell.angle_gamma   90.00
#
_symmetry.space_group_name_H-M   'P 1'
#
loop_
_entity.id
_entity.type
_entity.pdbx_description
1 polymer ?
#
loop_
_entity_poly.entity_id
_entity_poly.type
_entity_poly.pdbx_seq_one_letter_code
_entity_poly.pdbx_strand_id
1 'polypeptide(L)'
;LTASSTSRVTQLNGTCTSSVDMELFLHYSLIPSLFIILILSFLQRREHRRQRDDTSYLLGNRFGIIMPLDFVGTFSNRWSYGIAFGATANKVMFLFSEGYQPLQIPQWAQAFELLIGGFEVGLSHFPFFACLSSEFQLVSSILGFCYSLIWFAVTVLQVSQCPHRQFVGKYETLMFYWPSLLCLAFLLGRFLHMFVKALRVHLGWEFQVEEKSILETHQAEHVKQLLRTPRPQEKKKSWFQTRIYEWDPCFQFPSRMIGTIVLAFICLYLFIVIEFCVFVYVRDELDVFENKLESYITFTNHSGVLTPVILQVKELISVTKGVWVATILPASLTCVSYLFHILVCYRKHIKRLWAGDKHFLPLKFHNPASSASVVAIARYSGWQIAYILWGYLIIHVVQSLCGMAVMYGLVLPIVHNQGLEMLQGLGIGILTISIIVGLMILQMWIAASFFLQPKLGTADKQKPLALNNRKAFHNFNYFLFFYNVLLGLGACLSRLLISCLLGTWLIARIDRTIMQNGYEGADMGFSAWIGMLYVDHYHTNPVLVSFCHILIANHKEKKLQQTTKYWCLNQSAGPRVSARSRTRWFLLQTLINNPRLIIHRKLKSGHSSQESQILMACLES
;
A
#
# COMPACT_ATOMS: atom_id res chain seq x y z
N LEU A 1 -27.65 -61.22 -11.02
CA LEU A 1 -26.24 -60.77 -11.06
C LEU A 1 -26.20 -59.44 -11.80
N THR A 2 -25.43 -58.47 -11.28
CA THR A 2 -25.14 -57.09 -11.78
C THR A 2 -26.31 -56.07 -11.72
N ALA A 3 -26.50 -55.35 -10.60
CA ALA A 3 -25.83 -54.11 -10.15
C ALA A 3 -26.32 -52.84 -10.91
N SER A 4 -27.35 -52.12 -10.44
CA SER A 4 -27.32 -50.97 -9.49
C SER A 4 -26.45 -49.78 -9.94
N SER A 5 -27.10 -48.67 -10.31
CA SER A 5 -26.71 -47.31 -9.88
C SER A 5 -27.79 -46.27 -10.24
N THR A 6 -28.85 -46.20 -9.43
CA THR A 6 -29.70 -45.01 -9.29
C THR A 6 -28.91 -43.92 -8.58
N SER A 7 -28.40 -42.91 -9.28
CA SER A 7 -27.90 -41.67 -8.67
C SER A 7 -29.01 -40.62 -8.66
N ARG A 8 -29.63 -40.47 -7.50
CA ARG A 8 -30.59 -39.43 -7.13
C ARG A 8 -29.99 -38.03 -7.36
N VAL A 9 -30.50 -37.30 -8.34
CA VAL A 9 -30.38 -35.84 -8.38
C VAL A 9 -31.51 -35.28 -7.52
N THR A 10 -31.31 -35.25 -6.21
CA THR A 10 -32.18 -34.52 -5.29
C THR A 10 -31.97 -33.04 -5.51
N GLN A 11 -33.00 -32.37 -6.06
CA GLN A 11 -33.15 -30.93 -6.07
C GLN A 11 -33.00 -30.37 -4.63
N LEU A 12 -31.96 -29.59 -4.36
CA LEU A 12 -31.89 -28.71 -3.19
C LEU A 12 -32.26 -27.28 -3.62
N ASN A 13 -33.57 -27.04 -3.78
CA ASN A 13 -34.15 -25.69 -3.85
C ASN A 13 -34.65 -25.26 -2.45
N GLY A 14 -33.78 -25.34 -1.45
CA GLY A 14 -34.02 -24.76 -0.13
C GLY A 14 -33.12 -23.54 0.05
N THR A 15 -33.69 -22.34 0.08
CA THR A 15 -32.97 -21.17 0.59
C THR A 15 -32.61 -21.47 2.05
N CYS A 16 -31.31 -21.64 2.34
CA CYS A 16 -30.86 -21.86 3.71
C CYS A 16 -31.08 -20.57 4.50
N THR A 17 -32.16 -20.51 5.27
CA THR A 17 -32.43 -19.42 6.20
C THR A 17 -31.60 -19.66 7.45
N SER A 18 -30.50 -18.94 7.61
CA SER A 18 -29.74 -18.97 8.86
C SER A 18 -30.62 -18.46 10.00
N SER A 19 -30.50 -19.05 11.19
CA SER A 19 -31.25 -18.58 12.36
C SER A 19 -30.79 -17.20 12.83
N VAL A 20 -29.64 -16.73 12.32
CA VAL A 20 -29.04 -15.43 12.61
C VAL A 20 -28.91 -14.67 11.30
N ASP A 21 -29.58 -13.53 11.22
CA ASP A 21 -29.33 -12.53 10.19
C ASP A 21 -28.11 -11.70 10.58
N MET A 22 -27.10 -11.67 9.72
CA MET A 22 -25.83 -11.01 9.97
C MET A 22 -25.89 -9.50 9.88
N GLU A 23 -26.88 -8.94 9.18
CA GLU A 23 -27.13 -7.50 9.13
C GLU A 23 -27.78 -7.05 10.42
N LEU A 24 -28.81 -7.79 10.85
CA LEU A 24 -29.46 -7.57 12.14
C LEU A 24 -28.48 -7.74 13.31
N PHE A 25 -27.61 -8.75 13.25
CA PHE A 25 -26.55 -8.94 14.25
C PHE A 25 -25.56 -7.78 14.28
N LEU A 26 -25.18 -7.22 13.12
CA LEU A 26 -24.31 -6.04 13.05
C LEU A 26 -24.96 -4.85 13.75
N HIS A 27 -26.24 -4.57 13.47
CA HIS A 27 -27.00 -3.52 14.14
C HIS A 27 -27.07 -3.74 15.66
N TYR A 28 -27.41 -4.94 16.12
CA TYR A 28 -27.46 -5.23 17.56
C TYR A 28 -26.08 -5.18 18.25
N SER A 29 -25.00 -5.47 17.50
CA SER A 29 -23.63 -5.40 18.01
C SER A 29 -23.17 -3.98 18.36
N LEU A 30 -23.89 -2.95 17.92
CA LEU A 30 -23.64 -1.55 18.29
C LEU A 30 -23.89 -1.28 19.78
N ILE A 31 -24.85 -1.97 20.39
CA ILE A 31 -25.18 -1.79 21.80
C ILE A 31 -23.99 -2.20 22.69
N PRO A 32 -23.44 -3.42 22.59
CA PRO A 32 -22.26 -3.80 23.36
C PRO A 32 -21.01 -3.01 22.94
N SER A 33 -20.88 -2.59 21.67
CA SER A 33 -19.72 -1.80 21.25
C SER A 33 -19.70 -0.42 21.91
N LEU A 34 -20.83 0.29 21.91
CA LEU A 34 -20.98 1.58 22.61
C LEU A 34 -20.77 1.44 24.12
N PHE A 35 -21.25 0.35 24.72
CA PHE A 35 -21.04 0.07 26.14
C PHE A 35 -19.54 -0.09 26.48
N ILE A 36 -18.78 -0.85 25.69
CA ILE A 36 -17.34 -1.02 25.87
C ILE A 36 -16.60 0.32 25.69
N ILE A 37 -16.97 1.11 24.68
CA ILE A 37 -16.41 2.43 24.45
C ILE A 37 -16.67 3.36 25.65
N LEU A 38 -17.89 3.35 26.19
CA LEU A 38 -18.22 4.14 27.36
C LEU A 38 -17.40 3.73 28.58
N ILE A 39 -17.33 2.43 28.90
CA ILE A 39 -16.52 1.93 30.04
C ILE A 39 -15.07 2.37 29.93
N LEU A 40 -14.45 2.13 28.77
CA LEU A 40 -13.05 2.50 28.54
C LEU A 40 -12.86 4.03 28.60
N SER A 41 -13.87 4.82 28.23
CA SER A 41 -13.82 6.28 28.21
C SER A 41 -13.90 6.86 29.62
N PHE A 42 -14.70 6.23 30.49
CA PHE A 42 -14.76 6.54 31.92
C PHE A 42 -13.47 6.18 32.66
N LEU A 43 -12.78 5.12 32.23
CA LEU A 43 -11.50 4.71 32.80
C LEU A 43 -10.37 5.66 32.37
N GLN A 44 -10.45 6.23 31.17
CA GLN A 44 -9.41 7.09 30.63
C GLN A 44 -9.49 8.51 31.22
N ARG A 45 -8.49 8.87 32.02
CA ARG A 45 -8.39 10.21 32.61
C ARG A 45 -7.94 11.22 31.56
N ARG A 46 -8.68 12.33 31.41
CA ARG A 46 -8.33 13.41 30.46
C ARG A 46 -7.08 14.15 30.96
N GLU A 47 -6.01 14.15 30.18
CA GLU A 47 -4.71 14.73 30.57
C GLU A 47 -4.63 16.27 30.45
N HIS A 48 -5.77 16.99 30.45
CA HIS A 48 -5.76 18.43 30.22
C HIS A 48 -5.75 19.26 31.51
N ARG A 49 -4.51 19.58 31.96
CA ARG A 49 -4.19 20.82 32.68
C ARG A 49 -4.19 22.02 31.71
N ARG A 50 -5.35 22.36 31.13
CA ARG A 50 -5.53 23.69 30.52
C ARG A 50 -6.61 24.43 31.29
N GLN A 51 -6.12 25.40 32.04
CA GLN A 51 -6.84 26.49 32.69
C GLN A 51 -7.62 27.26 31.60
N ARG A 52 -8.85 26.82 31.33
CA ARG A 52 -9.83 27.59 30.56
C ARG A 52 -11.08 27.61 31.40
N ASP A 53 -11.34 28.78 31.96
CA ASP A 53 -12.54 29.10 32.73
C ASP A 53 -13.76 28.92 31.81
N ASP A 54 -14.50 27.83 31.98
CA ASP A 54 -15.86 27.70 31.44
C ASP A 54 -16.70 26.82 32.39
N THR A 55 -17.93 27.29 32.62
CA THR A 55 -18.95 26.89 33.60
C THR A 55 -19.58 25.51 33.35
N SER A 56 -18.77 24.46 33.13
CA SER A 56 -19.25 23.08 32.95
C SER A 56 -18.52 22.08 33.86
N TYR A 57 -18.55 22.35 35.18
CA TYR A 57 -17.86 21.55 36.20
C TYR A 57 -18.54 20.20 36.56
N LEU A 58 -19.76 19.92 36.08
CA LEU A 58 -20.49 18.69 36.44
C LEU A 58 -20.03 17.43 35.67
N LEU A 59 -19.44 17.56 34.49
CA LEU A 59 -18.78 16.45 33.74
C LEU A 59 -17.24 16.45 33.95
N GLY A 60 -16.79 16.85 35.14
CA GLY A 60 -15.37 17.04 35.47
C GLY A 60 -14.49 15.80 35.29
N ASN A 61 -13.42 15.96 34.50
CA ASN A 61 -12.19 15.15 34.41
C ASN A 61 -12.27 13.63 34.16
N ARG A 62 -13.46 13.03 34.04
CA ARG A 62 -13.67 11.58 33.92
C ARG A 62 -13.92 11.04 32.51
N PHE A 63 -14.17 11.91 31.53
CA PHE A 63 -14.42 11.50 30.15
C PHE A 63 -13.19 11.78 29.27
N GLY A 64 -12.42 10.73 28.97
CA GLY A 64 -11.38 10.74 27.95
C GLY A 64 -11.88 10.12 26.65
N ILE A 65 -11.65 10.78 25.51
CA ILE A 65 -11.92 10.17 24.20
C ILE A 65 -10.87 9.08 23.97
N ILE A 66 -11.32 7.83 23.87
CA ILE A 66 -10.41 6.72 23.58
C ILE A 66 -9.99 6.81 22.12
N MET A 67 -8.69 6.73 21.90
CA MET A 67 -8.14 6.60 20.57
C MET A 67 -8.09 5.11 20.19
N PRO A 68 -8.86 4.66 19.19
CA PRO A 68 -8.86 3.25 18.78
C PRO A 68 -7.50 2.85 18.20
N LEU A 69 -6.90 3.73 17.40
CA LEU A 69 -5.59 3.55 16.81
C LEU A 69 -4.90 4.91 16.68
N ASP A 70 -3.65 4.98 17.12
CA ASP A 70 -2.80 6.11 16.80
C ASP A 70 -2.25 5.93 15.38
N PHE A 71 -2.88 6.59 14.42
CA PHE A 71 -2.50 6.55 13.01
C PHE A 71 -1.16 7.22 12.69
N VAL A 72 -0.59 7.96 13.65
CA VAL A 72 0.60 8.78 13.46
C VAL A 72 1.81 8.20 14.21
N GLY A 73 1.64 7.70 15.43
CA GLY A 73 2.77 7.44 16.33
C GLY A 73 2.98 6.01 16.85
N THR A 74 2.06 5.06 16.61
CA THR A 74 2.21 3.70 17.20
C THR A 74 2.96 2.72 16.29
N PHE A 75 4.15 2.30 16.73
CA PHE A 75 4.88 1.18 16.12
C PHE A 75 4.79 -0.12 16.95
N SER A 76 4.27 -0.04 18.18
CA SER A 76 4.03 -1.21 19.05
C SER A 76 2.74 -1.97 18.69
N ASN A 77 2.74 -3.30 18.86
CA ASN A 77 1.60 -4.21 18.57
C ASN A 77 1.05 -4.14 17.12
N ARG A 78 1.86 -3.69 16.14
CA ARG A 78 1.47 -3.49 14.73
C ARG A 78 0.71 -4.65 14.06
N TRP A 79 1.13 -5.90 14.33
CA TRP A 79 0.51 -7.08 13.74
C TRP A 79 -0.88 -7.35 14.33
N SER A 80 -1.08 -7.09 15.63
CA SER A 80 -2.39 -7.23 16.27
C SER A 80 -3.39 -6.24 15.68
N TYR A 81 -2.98 -4.99 15.42
CA TYR A 81 -3.83 -4.02 14.73
C TYR A 81 -4.12 -4.43 13.28
N GLY A 82 -3.12 -4.94 12.56
CA GLY A 82 -3.34 -5.43 11.20
C GLY A 82 -4.34 -6.58 11.12
N ILE A 83 -4.26 -7.50 12.09
CA ILE A 83 -5.20 -8.62 12.19
C ILE A 83 -6.59 -8.14 12.64
N ALA A 84 -6.68 -7.11 13.49
CA ALA A 84 -7.95 -6.47 13.81
C ALA A 84 -8.63 -5.84 12.58
N PHE A 85 -7.87 -5.18 11.68
CA PHE A 85 -8.39 -4.76 10.38
C PHE A 85 -8.78 -5.96 9.50
N GLY A 86 -8.01 -7.04 9.53
CA GLY A 86 -8.36 -8.25 8.80
C GLY A 86 -9.69 -8.88 9.22
N ALA A 87 -10.04 -8.80 10.50
CA ALA A 87 -11.33 -9.29 11.00
C ALA A 87 -12.52 -8.52 10.39
N THR A 88 -12.36 -7.23 10.07
CA THR A 88 -13.42 -6.38 9.50
C THR A 88 -13.58 -6.56 7.98
N ALA A 89 -12.61 -7.18 7.30
CA ALA A 89 -12.49 -7.19 5.85
C ALA A 89 -13.73 -7.72 5.12
N ASN A 90 -14.31 -8.82 5.61
CA ASN A 90 -15.50 -9.42 5.01
C ASN A 90 -16.68 -8.44 4.98
N LYS A 91 -16.91 -7.73 6.09
CA LYS A 91 -18.02 -6.78 6.22
C LYS A 91 -17.83 -5.56 5.34
N VAL A 92 -16.60 -5.07 5.25
CA VAL A 92 -16.25 -3.97 4.33
C VAL A 92 -16.47 -4.37 2.87
N MET A 93 -16.11 -5.60 2.48
CA MET A 93 -16.37 -6.09 1.12
C MET A 93 -17.88 -6.23 0.83
N PHE A 94 -18.68 -6.69 1.80
CA PHE A 94 -20.14 -6.77 1.63
C PHE A 94 -20.81 -5.40 1.50
N LEU A 95 -20.28 -4.35 2.14
CA LEU A 95 -20.78 -2.97 1.98
C LEU A 95 -20.70 -2.48 0.52
N PHE A 96 -19.77 -3.02 -0.27
CA PHE A 96 -19.64 -2.71 -1.70
C PHE A 96 -20.47 -3.62 -2.63
N SER A 97 -21.11 -4.66 -2.09
CA SER A 97 -22.04 -5.50 -2.86
C SER A 97 -23.47 -4.96 -2.75
N GLU A 98 -24.23 -4.95 -3.85
CA GLU A 98 -25.55 -4.28 -4.00
C GLU A 98 -26.66 -4.73 -3.03
N GLY A 99 -26.38 -5.64 -2.09
CA GLY A 99 -27.37 -6.17 -1.14
C GLY A 99 -27.61 -5.34 0.12
N TYR A 100 -26.81 -4.30 0.41
CA TYR A 100 -26.99 -3.50 1.63
C TYR A 100 -28.07 -2.43 1.44
N GLN A 101 -29.34 -2.80 1.66
CA GLN A 101 -30.47 -1.87 1.72
C GLN A 101 -31.30 -2.13 2.99
N PRO A 102 -30.80 -1.76 4.19
CA PRO A 102 -31.62 -1.80 5.40
C PRO A 102 -32.86 -0.89 5.32
N LEU A 103 -32.84 0.16 4.48
CA LEU A 103 -33.96 1.10 4.33
C LEU A 103 -34.30 1.30 2.85
N GLN A 104 -35.59 1.28 2.51
CA GLN A 104 -36.07 1.66 1.17
C GLN A 104 -35.91 3.17 0.97
N ILE A 105 -34.74 3.58 0.50
CA ILE A 105 -34.34 4.96 0.26
C ILE A 105 -34.27 5.20 -1.27
N PRO A 106 -34.60 6.42 -1.76
CA PRO A 106 -34.42 6.75 -3.18
C PRO A 106 -32.95 6.67 -3.63
N GLN A 107 -32.71 6.27 -4.88
CA GLN A 107 -31.38 5.98 -5.45
C GLN A 107 -30.32 7.09 -5.25
N TRP A 108 -30.72 8.37 -5.24
CA TRP A 108 -29.79 9.49 -5.02
C TRP A 108 -29.22 9.55 -3.59
N ALA A 109 -29.92 8.97 -2.61
CA ALA A 109 -29.51 8.95 -1.21
C ALA A 109 -28.73 7.69 -0.81
N GLN A 110 -28.51 6.76 -1.75
CA GLN A 110 -27.68 5.56 -1.55
C GLN A 110 -26.26 5.89 -1.08
N ALA A 111 -25.70 7.05 -1.48
CA ALA A 111 -24.39 7.51 -1.02
C ALA A 111 -24.37 7.79 0.50
N PHE A 112 -25.45 8.32 1.06
CA PHE A 112 -25.56 8.55 2.51
C PHE A 112 -25.73 7.24 3.27
N GLU A 113 -26.43 6.26 2.70
CA GLU A 113 -26.59 4.93 3.28
C GLU A 113 -25.25 4.18 3.34
N LEU A 114 -24.45 4.21 2.27
CA LEU A 114 -23.10 3.66 2.27
C LEU A 114 -22.19 4.33 3.32
N LEU A 115 -22.34 5.64 3.52
CA LEU A 115 -21.62 6.36 4.56
C LEU A 115 -22.04 5.89 5.95
N ILE A 116 -23.35 5.77 6.20
CA ILE A 116 -23.91 5.30 7.48
C ILE A 116 -23.48 3.85 7.75
N GLY A 117 -23.59 2.95 6.77
CA GLY A 117 -23.12 1.57 6.89
C GLY A 117 -21.61 1.49 7.16
N GLY A 118 -20.81 2.36 6.54
CA GLY A 118 -19.39 2.51 6.85
C GLY A 118 -19.13 2.93 8.30
N PHE A 119 -19.88 3.90 8.82
CA PHE A 119 -19.83 4.29 10.23
C PHE A 119 -20.26 3.16 11.17
N GLU A 120 -21.30 2.42 10.80
CA GLU A 120 -21.81 1.28 11.57
C GLU A 120 -20.78 0.16 11.70
N VAL A 121 -20.18 -0.25 10.58
CA VAL A 121 -19.09 -1.23 10.56
C VAL A 121 -17.89 -0.70 11.36
N GLY A 122 -17.58 0.59 11.24
CA GLY A 122 -16.53 1.23 12.02
C GLY A 122 -16.78 1.18 13.53
N LEU A 123 -17.99 1.52 13.99
CA LEU A 123 -18.39 1.56 15.40
C LEU A 123 -18.54 0.17 16.02
N SER A 124 -19.05 -0.80 15.27
CA SER A 124 -19.13 -2.19 15.74
C SER A 124 -17.73 -2.79 15.97
N HIS A 125 -16.76 -2.54 15.09
CA HIS A 125 -15.42 -3.10 15.23
C HIS A 125 -14.45 -2.24 16.06
N PHE A 126 -14.85 -1.01 16.43
CA PHE A 126 -14.08 -0.11 17.28
C PHE A 126 -13.57 -0.73 18.59
N PRO A 127 -14.34 -1.55 19.34
CA PRO A 127 -13.89 -2.17 20.58
C PRO A 127 -12.62 -3.01 20.42
N PHE A 128 -12.42 -3.68 19.28
CA PHE A 128 -11.19 -4.46 19.05
C PHE A 128 -9.94 -3.58 19.11
N PHE A 129 -9.99 -2.41 18.47
CA PHE A 129 -8.90 -1.45 18.43
C PHE A 129 -8.72 -0.76 19.79
N ALA A 130 -9.81 -0.29 20.38
CA ALA A 130 -9.79 0.36 21.70
C ALA A 130 -9.24 -0.54 22.81
N CYS A 131 -9.59 -1.84 22.80
CA CYS A 131 -9.08 -2.78 23.79
C CYS A 131 -7.58 -3.07 23.62
N LEU A 132 -7.07 -3.04 22.39
CA LEU A 132 -5.65 -3.21 22.08
C LEU A 132 -4.81 -1.96 22.42
N SER A 133 -5.40 -0.76 22.33
CA SER A 133 -4.70 0.51 22.57
C SER A 133 -4.71 0.95 24.04
N SER A 134 -5.69 0.48 24.82
CA SER A 134 -5.92 0.87 26.22
C SER A 134 -4.70 0.59 27.13
N GLU A 135 -4.50 1.50 28.09
CA GLU A 135 -3.49 1.36 29.14
C GLU A 135 -3.94 0.39 30.25
N PHE A 136 -5.25 0.23 30.43
CA PHE A 136 -5.84 -0.65 31.45
C PHE A 136 -5.92 -2.09 30.94
N GLN A 137 -4.76 -2.74 30.84
CA GLN A 137 -4.61 -4.06 30.21
C GLN A 137 -5.56 -5.14 30.78
N LEU A 138 -5.87 -5.12 32.08
CA LEU A 138 -6.75 -6.13 32.69
C LEU A 138 -8.19 -6.02 32.18
N VAL A 139 -8.80 -4.85 32.32
CA VAL A 139 -10.19 -4.60 31.92
C VAL A 139 -10.34 -4.70 30.39
N SER A 140 -9.39 -4.14 29.64
CA SER A 140 -9.43 -4.19 28.18
C SER A 140 -9.27 -5.61 27.63
N SER A 141 -8.48 -6.46 28.28
CA SER A 141 -8.33 -7.86 27.87
C SER A 141 -9.61 -8.67 28.11
N ILE A 142 -10.30 -8.48 29.24
CA ILE A 142 -11.56 -9.18 29.53
C ILE A 142 -12.65 -8.74 28.55
N LEU A 143 -12.87 -7.44 28.40
CA LEU A 143 -13.88 -6.91 27.49
C LEU A 143 -13.60 -7.30 26.03
N GLY A 144 -12.34 -7.18 25.58
CA GLY A 144 -11.93 -7.57 24.24
C GLY A 144 -12.05 -9.07 23.98
N PHE A 145 -11.72 -9.91 24.95
CA PHE A 145 -11.88 -11.37 24.86
C PHE A 145 -13.37 -11.76 24.75
N CYS A 146 -14.23 -11.25 25.64
CA CYS A 146 -15.66 -11.52 25.59
C CYS A 146 -16.28 -11.07 24.25
N TYR A 147 -15.93 -9.87 23.79
CA TYR A 147 -16.45 -9.34 22.52
C TYR A 147 -15.98 -10.17 21.31
N SER A 148 -14.68 -10.49 21.24
CA SER A 148 -14.15 -11.35 20.16
C SER A 148 -14.70 -12.77 20.19
N LEU A 149 -14.98 -13.31 21.38
CA LEU A 149 -15.59 -14.64 21.54
C LEU A 149 -17.02 -14.67 20.99
N ILE A 150 -17.82 -13.65 21.27
CA ILE A 150 -19.17 -13.52 20.72
C ILE A 150 -19.14 -13.47 19.20
N TRP A 151 -18.29 -12.61 18.62
CA TRP A 151 -18.13 -12.52 17.17
C TRP A 151 -17.65 -13.84 16.55
N PHE A 152 -16.69 -14.51 17.17
CA PHE A 152 -16.20 -15.81 16.72
C PHE A 152 -17.29 -16.88 16.79
N ALA A 153 -18.02 -16.98 17.90
CA ALA A 153 -19.10 -17.95 18.06
C ALA A 153 -20.21 -17.74 17.03
N VAL A 154 -20.67 -16.51 16.83
CA VAL A 154 -21.74 -16.19 15.87
C VAL A 154 -21.31 -16.48 14.43
N THR A 155 -20.08 -16.12 14.05
CA THR A 155 -19.56 -16.42 12.71
C THR A 155 -19.38 -17.91 12.47
N VAL A 156 -18.90 -18.68 13.46
CA VAL A 156 -18.83 -20.16 13.36
C VAL A 156 -20.23 -20.77 13.25
N LEU A 157 -21.19 -20.30 14.04
CA LEU A 157 -22.58 -20.77 13.98
C LEU A 157 -23.16 -20.54 12.58
N GLN A 158 -22.98 -19.35 12.01
CA GLN A 158 -23.45 -19.04 10.66
C GLN A 158 -22.84 -19.96 9.60
N VAL A 159 -21.52 -20.20 9.65
CA VAL A 159 -20.84 -21.11 8.71
C VAL A 159 -21.32 -22.55 8.88
N SER A 160 -21.60 -22.98 10.12
CA SER A 160 -22.06 -24.35 10.40
C SER A 160 -23.50 -24.62 9.97
N GLN A 161 -24.40 -23.64 10.09
CA GLN A 161 -25.81 -23.78 9.75
C GLN A 161 -26.05 -23.72 8.24
N CYS A 162 -25.35 -22.81 7.54
CA CYS A 162 -25.49 -22.63 6.10
C CYS A 162 -24.13 -22.69 5.39
N PRO A 163 -23.53 -23.89 5.27
CA PRO A 163 -22.28 -24.07 4.54
C PRO A 163 -22.46 -23.90 3.01
N HIS A 164 -23.70 -24.06 2.50
CA HIS A 164 -23.99 -24.09 1.07
C HIS A 164 -24.71 -22.81 0.66
N ARG A 165 -24.08 -22.04 -0.23
CA ARG A 165 -24.76 -20.99 -1.02
C ARG A 165 -24.98 -21.51 -2.43
N GLN A 166 -25.92 -20.89 -3.14
CA GLN A 166 -26.57 -21.45 -4.33
C GLN A 166 -25.65 -21.61 -5.56
N PHE A 167 -24.43 -21.05 -5.55
CA PHE A 167 -23.69 -20.79 -6.78
C PHE A 167 -22.41 -21.62 -6.97
N VAL A 168 -21.59 -21.87 -5.94
CA VAL A 168 -20.24 -22.42 -6.17
C VAL A 168 -19.96 -23.75 -5.44
N GLY A 169 -20.87 -24.17 -4.56
CA GLY A 169 -20.88 -25.51 -3.99
C GLY A 169 -20.86 -25.55 -2.46
N LYS A 170 -20.50 -26.73 -1.92
CA LYS A 170 -20.73 -27.11 -0.51
C LYS A 170 -19.99 -26.26 0.54
N TYR A 171 -19.01 -25.45 0.15
CA TYR A 171 -18.11 -24.72 1.06
C TYR A 171 -17.93 -23.23 0.73
N GLU A 172 -18.82 -22.65 -0.08
CA GLU A 172 -18.72 -21.25 -0.51
C GLU A 172 -18.68 -20.28 0.68
N THR A 173 -19.61 -20.42 1.63
CA THR A 173 -19.66 -19.59 2.85
C THR A 173 -18.34 -19.69 3.64
N LEU A 174 -17.77 -20.89 3.76
CA LEU A 174 -16.49 -21.08 4.46
C LEU A 174 -15.33 -20.34 3.76
N MET A 175 -15.28 -20.36 2.42
CA MET A 175 -14.24 -19.64 1.66
C MET A 175 -14.30 -18.12 1.85
N PHE A 176 -15.47 -17.55 2.04
CA PHE A 176 -15.62 -16.13 2.37
C PHE A 176 -15.23 -15.82 3.82
N TYR A 177 -15.65 -16.65 4.79
CA TYR A 177 -15.52 -16.33 6.21
C TYR A 177 -14.21 -16.77 6.88
N TRP A 178 -13.45 -17.72 6.30
CA TRP A 178 -12.23 -18.24 6.94
C TRP A 178 -11.15 -17.19 7.23
N PRO A 179 -10.88 -16.13 6.42
CA PRO A 179 -9.82 -15.17 6.74
C PRO A 179 -10.19 -14.36 7.99
N SER A 180 -11.46 -13.96 8.09
CA SER A 180 -12.00 -13.24 9.26
C SER A 180 -12.01 -14.15 10.50
N LEU A 181 -12.40 -15.41 10.37
CA LEU A 181 -12.34 -16.40 11.46
C LEU A 181 -10.93 -16.59 12.01
N LEU A 182 -9.92 -16.70 11.13
CA LEU A 182 -8.52 -16.78 11.55
C LEU A 182 -8.07 -15.51 12.26
N CYS A 183 -8.49 -14.34 11.78
CA CYS A 183 -8.19 -13.07 12.44
C CYS A 183 -8.82 -12.99 13.83
N LEU A 184 -10.09 -13.40 13.98
CA LEU A 184 -10.79 -13.44 15.26
C LEU A 184 -10.16 -14.45 16.23
N ALA A 185 -9.78 -15.64 15.76
CA ALA A 185 -9.09 -16.64 16.56
C ALA A 185 -7.73 -16.14 17.07
N PHE A 186 -6.98 -15.43 16.22
CA PHE A 186 -5.73 -14.80 16.63
C PHE A 186 -5.96 -13.69 17.67
N LEU A 187 -6.99 -12.85 17.49
CA LEU A 187 -7.35 -11.82 18.47
C LEU A 187 -7.72 -12.41 19.82
N LEU A 188 -8.49 -13.50 19.84
CA LEU A 188 -8.81 -14.25 21.07
C LEU A 188 -7.54 -14.70 21.79
N GLY A 189 -6.61 -15.34 21.08
CA GLY A 189 -5.31 -15.73 21.62
C GLY A 189 -4.50 -14.54 22.13
N ARG A 190 -4.55 -13.39 21.43
CA ARG A 190 -3.86 -12.16 21.84
C ARG A 190 -4.45 -11.55 23.11
N PHE A 191 -5.77 -11.47 23.22
CA PHE A 191 -6.46 -10.97 24.42
C PHE A 191 -6.20 -11.89 25.62
N LEU A 192 -6.19 -13.21 25.41
CA LEU A 192 -5.79 -14.16 26.44
C LEU A 192 -4.34 -13.94 26.90
N HIS A 193 -3.41 -13.71 25.97
CA HIS A 193 -2.03 -13.38 26.32
C HIS A 193 -1.90 -12.05 27.08
N MET A 194 -2.65 -11.01 26.67
CA MET A 194 -2.68 -9.74 27.41
C MET A 194 -3.25 -9.92 28.81
N PHE A 195 -4.29 -10.74 28.97
CA PHE A 195 -4.86 -11.07 30.27
C PHE A 195 -3.85 -11.76 31.19
N VAL A 196 -3.17 -12.81 30.70
CA VAL A 196 -2.12 -13.52 31.47
C VAL A 196 -1.00 -12.58 31.87
N LYS A 197 -0.56 -11.69 30.98
CA LYS A 197 0.46 -10.68 31.28
C LYS A 197 0.00 -9.68 32.32
N ALA A 198 -1.22 -9.14 32.18
CA ALA A 198 -1.79 -8.19 33.14
C ALA A 198 -1.94 -8.83 34.52
N LEU A 199 -2.34 -10.10 34.57
CA LEU A 199 -2.45 -10.88 35.80
C LEU A 199 -1.07 -11.05 36.46
N ARG A 200 -0.04 -11.42 35.70
CA ARG A 200 1.34 -11.54 36.20
C ARG A 200 1.88 -10.24 36.80
N VAL A 201 1.59 -9.10 36.17
CA VAL A 201 1.97 -7.78 36.67
C VAL A 201 1.20 -7.46 37.95
N HIS A 202 -0.11 -7.74 38.01
CA HIS A 202 -0.91 -7.51 39.21
C HIS A 202 -0.48 -8.39 40.40
N LEU A 203 -0.03 -9.62 40.13
CA LEU A 203 0.56 -10.53 41.11
C LEU A 203 2.01 -10.16 41.50
N GLY A 204 2.58 -9.09 40.94
CA GLY A 204 3.92 -8.59 41.30
C GLY A 204 5.08 -9.44 40.77
N TRP A 205 4.84 -10.38 39.86
CA TRP A 205 5.88 -11.22 39.25
C TRP A 205 6.67 -10.51 38.13
N GLU A 206 6.16 -9.41 37.60
CA GLU A 206 6.84 -8.56 36.62
C GLU A 206 6.73 -7.09 37.04
N PHE A 207 7.86 -6.36 37.04
CA PHE A 207 7.86 -4.91 37.25
C PHE A 207 7.12 -4.21 36.10
N GLN A 208 6.21 -3.32 36.46
CA GLN A 208 5.50 -2.47 35.51
C GLN A 208 6.53 -1.60 34.78
N VAL A 209 6.76 -1.86 33.48
CA VAL A 209 7.61 -1.01 32.65
C VAL A 209 6.94 0.36 32.60
N GLU A 210 7.51 1.31 33.34
CA GLU A 210 7.12 2.72 33.44
C GLU A 210 6.87 3.34 32.06
N GLU A 211 5.86 4.23 32.02
CA GLU A 211 5.52 5.22 30.97
C GLU A 211 6.00 4.86 29.56
N LYS A 212 5.07 4.62 28.61
CA LYS A 212 5.37 4.58 27.16
C LYS A 212 6.38 5.69 26.83
N SER A 213 7.66 5.33 26.71
CA SER A 213 8.69 6.31 26.46
C SER A 213 8.39 6.89 25.10
N ILE A 214 8.20 8.21 25.03
CA ILE A 214 7.89 8.93 23.78
C ILE A 214 8.90 8.55 22.68
N LEU A 215 10.12 8.19 23.07
CA LEU A 215 11.13 7.64 22.20
C LEU A 215 11.09 6.10 22.19
N GLU A 216 10.93 5.54 21.00
CA GLU A 216 11.05 4.10 20.81
C GLU A 216 12.53 3.65 20.70
N THR A 217 12.79 2.41 21.09
CA THR A 217 14.13 1.81 21.09
C THR A 217 14.79 1.84 19.71
N HIS A 218 14.03 1.54 18.65
CA HIS A 218 14.53 1.52 17.28
C HIS A 218 14.92 2.91 16.77
N GLN A 219 14.18 3.96 17.16
CA GLN A 219 14.48 5.35 16.81
C GLN A 219 15.74 5.83 17.53
N ALA A 220 15.90 5.48 18.81
CA ALA A 220 17.11 5.76 19.57
C ALA A 220 18.33 5.08 18.96
N GLU A 221 18.19 3.82 18.52
CA GLU A 221 19.26 3.08 17.86
C GLU A 221 19.64 3.71 16.52
N HIS A 222 18.66 4.16 15.73
CA HIS A 222 18.91 4.90 14.48
C HIS A 222 19.77 6.14 14.71
N VAL A 223 19.43 6.99 15.69
CA VAL A 223 20.20 8.21 16.01
C VAL A 223 21.59 7.86 16.54
N LYS A 224 21.71 6.81 17.36
CA LYS A 224 23.00 6.31 17.84
C LYS A 224 23.88 5.84 16.69
N GLN A 225 23.32 5.19 15.67
CA GLN A 225 24.05 4.81 14.46
C GLN A 225 24.45 6.02 13.62
N LEU A 226 23.59 7.03 13.49
CA LEU A 226 23.88 8.26 12.75
C LEU A 226 25.07 9.05 13.35
N LEU A 227 25.15 9.11 14.67
CA LEU A 227 26.24 9.79 15.39
C LEU A 227 27.50 8.94 15.55
N ARG A 228 27.42 7.64 15.28
CA ARG A 228 28.57 6.74 15.35
C ARG A 228 29.46 6.98 14.14
N THR A 229 30.78 7.04 14.36
CA THR A 229 31.75 7.10 13.26
C THR A 229 31.51 5.93 12.31
N PRO A 230 31.34 6.17 11.00
CA PRO A 230 31.05 5.10 10.04
C PRO A 230 32.20 4.10 10.08
N ARG A 231 31.92 2.89 10.55
CA ARG A 231 32.84 1.77 10.38
C ARG A 231 32.68 1.31 8.93
N PRO A 232 33.76 1.10 8.16
CA PRO A 232 33.69 0.47 6.85
C PRO A 232 33.26 -0.99 7.05
N GLN A 233 31.96 -1.24 7.19
CA GLN A 233 31.38 -2.56 7.07
C GLN A 233 30.79 -2.71 5.67
N GLU A 234 31.67 -2.93 4.69
CA GLU A 234 31.27 -3.53 3.42
C GLU A 234 30.97 -5.01 3.67
N LYS A 235 29.82 -5.30 4.30
CA LYS A 235 29.27 -6.66 4.21
C LYS A 235 28.87 -6.86 2.76
N LYS A 236 29.51 -7.80 2.06
CA LYS A 236 29.07 -8.26 0.72
C LYS A 236 27.61 -8.71 0.85
N LYS A 237 26.68 -7.88 0.39
CA LYS A 237 25.25 -8.18 0.43
C LYS A 237 24.96 -9.32 -0.54
N SER A 238 24.16 -10.29 -0.10
CA SER A 238 23.65 -11.34 -0.98
C SER A 238 22.79 -10.71 -2.09
N TRP A 239 22.74 -11.33 -3.27
CA TRP A 239 21.88 -10.90 -4.38
C TRP A 239 20.42 -10.68 -3.95
N PHE A 240 19.92 -11.54 -3.06
CA PHE A 240 18.56 -11.43 -2.49
C PHE A 240 18.38 -10.18 -1.63
N GLN A 241 19.36 -9.85 -0.79
CA GLN A 241 19.32 -8.64 0.06
C GLN A 241 19.41 -7.36 -0.76
N THR A 242 20.18 -7.38 -1.86
CA THR A 242 20.34 -6.22 -2.73
C THR A 242 19.09 -5.95 -3.58
N ARG A 243 18.37 -6.99 -4.01
CA ARG A 243 17.29 -6.87 -4.99
C ARG A 243 15.87 -6.96 -4.42
N ILE A 244 15.65 -7.74 -3.36
CA ILE A 244 14.31 -8.05 -2.86
C ILE A 244 14.01 -7.28 -1.58
N TYR A 245 14.84 -7.45 -0.54
CA TYR A 245 14.60 -6.77 0.72
C TYR A 245 15.84 -6.68 1.60
N GLU A 246 16.22 -5.45 1.97
CA GLU A 246 17.23 -5.18 2.99
C GLU A 246 16.55 -5.05 4.36
N TRP A 247 16.83 -6.00 5.26
CA TRP A 247 16.39 -5.93 6.65
C TRP A 247 17.12 -4.79 7.37
N ASP A 248 16.36 -3.80 7.82
CA ASP A 248 16.88 -2.71 8.64
C ASP A 248 16.33 -2.83 10.07
N PRO A 249 17.18 -3.14 11.07
CA PRO A 249 16.75 -3.22 12.47
C PRO A 249 16.32 -1.86 13.03
N CYS A 250 16.78 -0.75 12.46
CA CYS A 250 16.50 0.61 12.93
C CYS A 250 15.24 1.23 12.32
N PHE A 251 14.47 0.47 11.53
CA PHE A 251 13.27 0.96 10.89
C PHE A 251 12.06 0.05 11.16
N GLN A 252 10.97 0.63 11.63
CA GLN A 252 9.69 -0.05 11.80
C GLN A 252 8.60 0.64 10.99
N PHE A 253 7.73 -0.16 10.37
CA PHE A 253 6.56 0.37 9.69
C PHE A 253 5.50 0.80 10.72
N PRO A 254 4.83 1.94 10.51
CA PRO A 254 3.69 2.34 11.33
C PRO A 254 2.58 1.29 11.31
N SER A 255 1.83 1.16 12.41
CA SER A 255 0.72 0.21 12.51
C SER A 255 -0.34 0.40 11.43
N ARG A 256 -0.60 1.65 11.03
CA ARG A 256 -1.48 2.02 9.91
C ARG A 256 -1.07 1.33 8.61
N MET A 257 0.22 1.37 8.24
CA MET A 257 0.71 0.78 6.99
C MET A 257 0.57 -0.74 6.98
N ILE A 258 0.90 -1.40 8.09
CA ILE A 258 0.71 -2.85 8.22
C ILE A 258 -0.78 -3.20 8.13
N GLY A 259 -1.64 -2.42 8.81
CA GLY A 259 -3.09 -2.60 8.75
C GLY A 259 -3.66 -2.46 7.35
N THR A 260 -3.24 -1.45 6.59
CA THR A 260 -3.68 -1.26 5.21
C THR A 260 -3.31 -2.42 4.30
N ILE A 261 -2.13 -3.03 4.51
CA ILE A 261 -1.66 -4.11 3.65
C ILE A 261 -2.30 -5.44 4.00
N VAL A 262 -2.45 -5.75 5.29
CA VAL A 262 -3.18 -6.94 5.72
C VAL A 262 -4.63 -6.87 5.22
N LEU A 263 -5.28 -5.72 5.38
CA LEU A 263 -6.62 -5.50 4.88
C LEU A 263 -6.68 -5.59 3.34
N ALA A 264 -5.76 -4.93 2.63
CA ALA A 264 -5.71 -5.01 1.16
C ALA A 264 -5.49 -6.44 0.66
N PHE A 265 -4.66 -7.24 1.34
CA PHE A 265 -4.41 -8.64 0.98
C PHE A 265 -5.67 -9.50 1.15
N ILE A 266 -6.40 -9.34 2.26
CA ILE A 266 -7.65 -10.06 2.50
C ILE A 266 -8.74 -9.57 1.53
N CYS A 267 -8.90 -8.27 1.32
CA CYS A 267 -9.84 -7.72 0.33
C CYS A 267 -9.53 -8.21 -1.09
N LEU A 268 -8.27 -8.27 -1.49
CA LEU A 268 -7.86 -8.80 -2.80
C LEU A 268 -8.23 -10.28 -2.94
N TYR A 269 -7.96 -11.08 -1.91
CA TYR A 269 -8.37 -12.48 -1.87
C TYR A 269 -9.88 -12.63 -2.02
N LEU A 270 -10.67 -11.89 -1.23
CA LEU A 270 -12.13 -11.93 -1.29
C LEU A 270 -12.63 -11.51 -2.67
N PHE A 271 -12.04 -10.48 -3.27
CA PHE A 271 -12.41 -10.01 -4.60
C PHE A 271 -12.13 -11.07 -5.68
N ILE A 272 -10.99 -11.76 -5.63
CA ILE A 272 -10.67 -12.88 -6.53
C ILE A 272 -11.66 -14.03 -6.36
N VAL A 273 -12.06 -14.34 -5.12
CA VAL A 273 -13.06 -15.37 -4.85
C VAL A 273 -14.41 -14.97 -5.43
N ILE A 274 -14.86 -13.73 -5.23
CA ILE A 274 -16.12 -13.21 -5.83
C ILE A 274 -16.06 -13.32 -7.35
N GLU A 275 -14.96 -12.88 -7.95
CA GLU A 275 -14.77 -12.94 -9.39
C GLU A 275 -14.82 -14.39 -9.91
N PHE A 276 -14.19 -15.32 -9.20
CA PHE A 276 -14.27 -16.75 -9.52
C PHE A 276 -15.71 -17.28 -9.39
N CYS A 277 -16.46 -16.85 -8.37
CA CYS A 277 -17.88 -17.21 -8.23
C CYS A 277 -18.72 -16.70 -9.41
N VAL A 278 -18.53 -15.44 -9.80
CA VAL A 278 -19.20 -14.83 -10.95
C VAL A 278 -18.81 -15.55 -12.24
N PHE A 279 -17.53 -15.92 -12.39
CA PHE A 279 -17.06 -16.70 -13.53
C PHE A 279 -17.74 -18.07 -13.63
N VAL A 280 -17.87 -18.81 -12.52
CA VAL A 280 -18.56 -20.11 -12.49
C VAL A 280 -20.02 -19.95 -12.92
N TYR A 281 -20.72 -18.94 -12.38
CA TYR A 281 -22.10 -18.65 -12.78
C TYR A 281 -22.22 -18.34 -14.28
N VAL A 282 -21.37 -17.46 -14.80
CA VAL A 282 -21.36 -17.11 -16.23
C VAL A 282 -20.99 -18.32 -17.09
N ARG A 283 -20.05 -19.16 -16.64
CA ARG A 283 -19.66 -20.39 -17.34
C ARG A 283 -20.83 -21.35 -17.46
N ASP A 284 -21.57 -21.58 -16.38
CA ASP A 284 -22.70 -22.52 -16.37
C ASP A 284 -23.83 -22.04 -17.30
N GLU A 285 -24.13 -20.73 -17.32
CA GLU A 285 -25.05 -20.13 -18.30
C GLU A 285 -24.54 -20.26 -19.74
N LEU A 286 -23.24 -20.05 -19.97
CA LEU A 286 -22.60 -20.25 -21.27
C LEU A 286 -22.62 -21.72 -21.71
N ASP A 287 -22.50 -22.68 -20.79
CA ASP A 287 -22.61 -24.12 -21.09
C ASP A 287 -24.03 -24.50 -21.52
N VAL A 288 -25.06 -23.93 -20.86
CA VAL A 288 -26.46 -24.09 -21.29
C VAL A 288 -26.67 -23.50 -22.69
N PHE A 289 -26.09 -22.34 -22.98
CA PHE A 289 -26.13 -21.73 -24.30
C PHE A 289 -25.42 -22.59 -25.35
N GLU A 290 -24.25 -23.13 -25.03
CA GLU A 290 -23.46 -24.01 -25.90
C GLU A 290 -24.22 -25.29 -26.26
N ASN A 291 -24.91 -25.90 -25.29
CA ASN A 291 -25.77 -27.07 -25.52
C ASN A 291 -26.96 -26.75 -26.45
N LYS A 292 -27.58 -25.57 -26.32
CA LYS A 292 -28.64 -25.13 -27.24
C LYS A 292 -28.10 -24.96 -28.65
N LEU A 293 -26.91 -24.39 -28.79
CA LEU A 293 -26.23 -24.24 -30.07
C LEU A 293 -25.97 -25.60 -30.72
N GLU A 294 -25.50 -26.58 -29.95
CA GLU A 294 -25.23 -27.94 -30.42
C GLU A 294 -26.50 -28.65 -30.89
N SER A 295 -27.60 -28.51 -30.14
CA SER A 295 -28.90 -29.05 -30.56
C SER A 295 -29.36 -28.48 -31.92
N TYR A 296 -29.13 -27.19 -32.18
CA TYR A 296 -29.46 -26.56 -33.46
C TYR A 296 -28.60 -27.09 -34.63
N ILE A 297 -27.31 -27.36 -34.39
CA ILE A 297 -26.42 -27.95 -35.40
C ILE A 297 -26.91 -29.35 -35.79
N THR A 298 -27.27 -30.17 -34.81
CA THR A 298 -27.78 -31.53 -35.06
C THR A 298 -29.10 -31.52 -35.83
N PHE A 299 -29.98 -30.53 -35.57
CA PHE A 299 -31.25 -30.38 -36.29
C PHE A 299 -31.05 -29.97 -37.76
N THR A 300 -30.01 -29.20 -38.08
CA THR A 300 -29.75 -28.68 -39.43
C THR A 300 -28.86 -29.57 -40.31
N ASN A 301 -28.55 -30.80 -39.87
CA ASN A 301 -27.73 -31.78 -40.61
C ASN A 301 -26.42 -31.21 -41.19
N HIS A 302 -25.77 -30.28 -40.47
CA HIS A 302 -24.50 -29.62 -40.86
C HIS A 302 -24.49 -28.84 -42.19
N SER A 303 -25.63 -28.74 -42.91
CA SER A 303 -25.72 -28.08 -44.22
C SER A 303 -26.24 -26.64 -44.17
N GLY A 304 -26.46 -26.09 -42.98
CA GLY A 304 -26.93 -24.72 -42.79
C GLY A 304 -25.83 -23.68 -43.04
N VAL A 305 -26.16 -22.59 -43.72
CA VAL A 305 -25.26 -21.44 -43.94
C VAL A 305 -24.70 -20.87 -42.62
N LEU A 306 -25.40 -21.07 -41.51
CA LEU A 306 -25.04 -20.58 -40.18
C LEU A 306 -24.11 -21.52 -39.39
N THR A 307 -23.93 -22.77 -39.82
CA THR A 307 -23.10 -23.78 -39.14
C THR A 307 -21.63 -23.37 -38.94
N PRO A 308 -20.91 -22.77 -39.92
CA PRO A 308 -19.53 -22.32 -39.68
C PRO A 308 -19.42 -21.16 -38.68
N VAL A 309 -20.39 -20.22 -38.70
CA VAL A 309 -20.45 -19.10 -37.74
C VAL A 309 -20.67 -19.62 -36.33
N ILE A 310 -21.56 -20.59 -36.19
CA ILE A 310 -21.86 -21.26 -34.91
C ILE A 310 -20.60 -21.95 -34.34
N LEU A 311 -19.81 -22.60 -35.19
CA LEU A 311 -18.58 -23.28 -34.77
C LEU A 311 -17.50 -22.29 -34.29
N GLN A 312 -17.35 -21.17 -34.98
CA GLN A 312 -16.45 -20.09 -34.56
C GLN A 312 -16.87 -19.46 -33.22
N VAL A 313 -18.17 -19.30 -32.99
CA VAL A 313 -18.70 -18.79 -31.72
C VAL A 313 -18.42 -19.77 -30.57
N LYS A 314 -18.59 -21.08 -30.80
CA LYS A 314 -18.28 -22.14 -29.81
C LYS A 314 -16.80 -22.12 -29.43
N GLU A 315 -15.93 -22.01 -30.43
CA GLU A 315 -14.49 -21.88 -30.21
C GLU A 315 -14.12 -20.61 -29.43
N LEU A 316 -14.71 -19.47 -29.77
CA LEU A 316 -14.50 -18.21 -29.04
C LEU A 316 -14.91 -18.32 -27.58
N ILE A 317 -16.06 -18.93 -27.29
CA ILE A 317 -16.55 -19.13 -25.92
C ILE A 317 -15.58 -20.03 -25.14
N SER A 318 -15.16 -21.16 -25.73
CA SER A 318 -14.23 -22.11 -25.10
C SER A 318 -12.87 -21.48 -24.80
N VAL A 319 -12.29 -20.76 -25.77
CA VAL A 319 -11.01 -20.08 -25.62
C VAL A 319 -11.10 -18.95 -24.58
N THR A 320 -12.19 -18.17 -24.59
CA THR A 320 -12.41 -17.10 -23.61
C THR A 320 -12.50 -17.66 -22.19
N LYS A 321 -13.26 -18.76 -21.97
CA LYS A 321 -13.35 -19.44 -20.68
C LYS A 321 -11.96 -19.87 -20.17
N GLY A 322 -11.16 -20.49 -21.03
CA GLY A 322 -9.82 -20.96 -20.69
C GLY A 322 -8.84 -19.83 -20.38
N VAL A 323 -8.81 -18.79 -21.22
CA VAL A 323 -7.92 -17.63 -21.04
C VAL A 323 -8.27 -16.86 -19.77
N TRP A 324 -9.56 -16.63 -19.51
CA TRP A 324 -10.00 -15.89 -18.33
C TRP A 324 -9.49 -16.54 -17.04
N VAL A 325 -9.64 -17.86 -16.90
CA VAL A 325 -9.13 -18.62 -15.74
C VAL A 325 -7.60 -18.59 -15.67
N ALA A 326 -6.94 -18.77 -16.82
CA ALA A 326 -5.47 -18.78 -16.88
C ALA A 326 -4.86 -17.43 -16.45
N THR A 327 -5.55 -16.31 -16.67
CA THR A 327 -5.05 -14.97 -16.34
C THR A 327 -5.29 -14.53 -14.89
N ILE A 328 -6.12 -15.24 -14.11
CA ILE A 328 -6.35 -14.93 -12.68
C ILE A 328 -5.04 -15.05 -11.87
N LEU A 329 -4.26 -16.10 -12.12
CA LEU A 329 -2.98 -16.33 -11.44
C LEU A 329 -1.94 -15.23 -11.70
N PRO A 330 -1.58 -14.89 -12.96
CA PRO A 330 -0.63 -13.81 -13.21
C PRO A 330 -1.15 -12.45 -12.73
N ALA A 331 -2.45 -12.15 -12.87
CA ALA A 331 -3.01 -10.89 -12.38
C ALA A 331 -2.89 -10.78 -10.85
N SER A 332 -3.30 -11.82 -10.12
CA SER A 332 -3.18 -11.85 -8.65
C SER A 332 -1.73 -11.75 -8.18
N LEU A 333 -0.80 -12.46 -8.83
CA LEU A 333 0.63 -12.37 -8.53
C LEU A 333 1.18 -10.96 -8.75
N THR A 334 0.77 -10.26 -9.81
CA THR A 334 1.20 -8.87 -10.04
C THR A 334 0.70 -7.93 -8.94
N CYS A 335 -0.56 -8.03 -8.53
CA CYS A 335 -1.11 -7.20 -7.45
C CYS A 335 -0.46 -7.49 -6.09
N VAL A 336 -0.23 -8.78 -5.77
CA VAL A 336 0.50 -9.16 -4.56
C VAL A 336 1.93 -8.61 -4.57
N SER A 337 2.62 -8.66 -5.72
CA SER A 337 3.95 -8.08 -5.86
C SER A 337 3.95 -6.57 -5.63
N TYR A 338 2.88 -5.86 -6.01
CA TYR A 338 2.73 -4.43 -5.78
C TYR A 338 2.55 -4.08 -4.31
N LEU A 339 1.77 -4.86 -3.56
CA LEU A 339 1.62 -4.65 -2.12
C LEU A 339 2.97 -4.71 -1.39
N PHE A 340 3.81 -5.70 -1.72
CA PHE A 340 5.18 -5.78 -1.17
C PHE A 340 6.08 -4.65 -1.67
N HIS A 341 5.98 -4.28 -2.95
CA HIS A 341 6.78 -3.20 -3.51
C HIS A 341 6.46 -1.84 -2.86
N ILE A 342 5.20 -1.57 -2.51
CA ILE A 342 4.79 -0.33 -1.84
C ILE A 342 5.44 -0.20 -0.46
N LEU A 343 5.62 -1.30 0.29
CA LEU A 343 6.38 -1.28 1.55
C LEU A 343 7.84 -0.87 1.36
N VAL A 344 8.48 -1.41 0.32
CA VAL A 344 9.87 -1.09 -0.01
C VAL A 344 9.98 0.38 -0.41
N CYS A 345 9.06 0.87 -1.25
CA CYS A 345 8.97 2.28 -1.63
C CYS A 345 8.75 3.19 -0.43
N TYR A 346 7.80 2.86 0.46
CA TYR A 346 7.53 3.65 1.66
C TYR A 346 8.81 3.84 2.48
N ARG A 347 9.50 2.74 2.82
CA ARG A 347 10.76 2.79 3.58
C ARG A 347 11.81 3.65 2.88
N LYS A 348 11.96 3.48 1.57
CA LYS A 348 12.96 4.23 0.80
C LYS A 348 12.64 5.73 0.78
N HIS A 349 11.38 6.09 0.61
CA HIS A 349 10.93 7.48 0.50
C HIS A 349 11.01 8.18 1.86
N ILE A 350 10.55 7.54 2.94
CA ILE A 350 10.59 8.15 4.28
C ILE A 350 12.02 8.37 4.77
N LYS A 351 12.95 7.45 4.49
CA LYS A 351 14.37 7.64 4.83
C LYS A 351 15.04 8.76 4.06
N ARG A 352 14.71 8.91 2.77
CA ARG A 352 15.18 10.05 1.96
C ARG A 352 14.64 11.37 2.51
N LEU A 353 13.37 11.39 2.92
CA LEU A 353 12.78 12.54 3.58
C LEU A 353 13.45 12.84 4.93
N TRP A 354 13.79 11.84 5.75
CA TRP A 354 14.56 12.04 6.98
C TRP A 354 15.94 12.67 6.73
N ALA A 355 16.60 12.30 5.62
CA ALA A 355 17.85 12.91 5.18
C ALA A 355 17.68 14.32 4.58
N GLY A 356 16.45 14.77 4.35
CA GLY A 356 16.13 16.04 3.69
C GLY A 356 16.26 16.01 2.17
N ASP A 357 16.45 14.84 1.56
CA ASP A 357 16.55 14.70 0.11
C ASP A 357 15.16 14.68 -0.54
N LYS A 358 14.79 15.80 -1.18
CA LYS A 358 13.52 15.98 -1.89
C LYS A 358 13.61 15.76 -3.40
N HIS A 359 14.79 15.43 -3.95
CA HIS A 359 14.97 15.34 -5.42
C HIS A 359 14.15 14.22 -6.07
N PHE A 360 13.73 13.22 -5.30
CA PHE A 360 12.86 12.14 -5.80
C PHE A 360 11.40 12.58 -5.99
N LEU A 361 11.01 13.72 -5.43
CA LEU A 361 9.67 14.29 -5.54
C LEU A 361 9.63 15.33 -6.65
N PRO A 362 8.52 15.43 -7.38
CA PRO A 362 8.35 16.53 -8.31
C PRO A 362 8.30 17.89 -7.60
N LEU A 363 8.75 18.93 -8.29
CA LEU A 363 8.92 20.28 -7.72
C LEU A 363 7.64 20.82 -7.08
N LYS A 364 6.47 20.55 -7.68
CA LYS A 364 5.16 20.98 -7.16
C LYS A 364 4.85 20.42 -5.76
N PHE A 365 5.41 19.26 -5.43
CA PHE A 365 5.15 18.55 -4.19
C PHE A 365 6.22 18.77 -3.11
N HIS A 366 7.21 19.66 -3.33
CA HIS A 366 8.27 19.89 -2.34
C HIS A 366 7.76 20.52 -1.04
N ASN A 367 6.69 21.32 -1.13
CA ASN A 367 6.03 21.99 -0.01
C ASN A 367 4.50 21.84 -0.13
N PRO A 368 3.92 20.68 0.26
CA PRO A 368 2.48 20.50 0.21
C PRO A 368 1.78 21.33 1.28
N ALA A 369 0.52 21.72 1.03
CA ALA A 369 -0.29 22.39 2.02
C ALA A 369 -0.55 21.48 3.24
N SER A 370 -0.43 22.01 4.45
CA SER A 370 -0.58 21.24 5.69
C SER A 370 -1.97 20.63 5.83
N SER A 371 -3.02 21.39 5.51
CA SER A 371 -4.41 20.91 5.53
C SER A 371 -4.64 19.75 4.55
N ALA A 372 -4.11 19.88 3.32
CA ALA A 372 -4.19 18.82 2.33
C ALA A 372 -3.43 17.57 2.77
N SER A 373 -2.29 17.71 3.45
CA SER A 373 -1.49 16.59 3.96
C SER A 373 -2.19 15.82 5.08
N VAL A 374 -2.89 16.54 5.98
CA VAL A 374 -3.71 15.91 7.05
C VAL A 374 -4.91 15.17 6.47
N VAL A 375 -5.55 15.71 5.44
CA VAL A 375 -6.64 15.01 4.75
C VAL A 375 -6.11 13.80 3.96
N ALA A 376 -4.91 13.92 3.38
CA ALA A 376 -4.26 12.85 2.63
C ALA A 376 -3.94 11.62 3.49
N ILE A 377 -3.43 11.79 4.72
CA ILE A 377 -3.17 10.65 5.61
C ILE A 377 -4.46 9.89 5.98
N ALA A 378 -5.59 10.58 6.12
CA ALA A 378 -6.88 9.96 6.38
C ALA A 378 -7.41 9.17 5.16
N ARG A 379 -7.23 9.71 3.94
CA ARG A 379 -7.70 9.11 2.69
C ARG A 379 -6.84 7.93 2.21
N TYR A 380 -5.53 7.98 2.47
CA TYR A 380 -4.55 7.04 1.91
C TYR A 380 -4.96 5.58 2.10
N SER A 381 -5.34 5.19 3.31
CA SER A 381 -5.64 3.79 3.65
C SER A 381 -6.76 3.20 2.77
N GLY A 382 -7.84 3.95 2.59
CA GLY A 382 -8.97 3.52 1.77
C GLY A 382 -8.63 3.57 0.27
N TRP A 383 -7.94 4.62 -0.18
CA TRP A 383 -7.54 4.73 -1.58
C TRP A 383 -6.57 3.61 -1.97
N GLN A 384 -5.60 3.28 -1.13
CA GLN A 384 -4.66 2.19 -1.40
C GLN A 384 -5.36 0.85 -1.64
N ILE A 385 -6.40 0.54 -0.85
CA ILE A 385 -7.19 -0.67 -1.04
C ILE A 385 -7.99 -0.58 -2.35
N ALA A 386 -8.70 0.53 -2.57
CA ALA A 386 -9.53 0.72 -3.75
C ALA A 386 -8.73 0.65 -5.07
N TYR A 387 -7.56 1.30 -5.14
CA TYR A 387 -6.70 1.26 -6.33
C TYR A 387 -6.11 -0.12 -6.60
N ILE A 388 -5.84 -0.92 -5.56
CA ILE A 388 -5.39 -2.31 -5.74
C ILE A 388 -6.52 -3.18 -6.29
N LEU A 389 -7.75 -3.02 -5.80
CA LEU A 389 -8.92 -3.77 -6.29
C LEU A 389 -9.27 -3.40 -7.73
N TRP A 390 -9.40 -2.11 -8.04
CA TRP A 390 -9.62 -1.64 -9.42
C TRP A 390 -8.45 -1.98 -10.33
N GLY A 391 -7.23 -1.82 -9.83
CA GLY A 391 -6.02 -2.16 -10.57
C GLY A 391 -5.96 -3.65 -10.91
N TYR A 392 -6.35 -4.53 -9.99
CA TYR A 392 -6.48 -5.97 -10.27
C TYR A 392 -7.47 -6.23 -11.41
N LEU A 393 -8.68 -5.67 -11.35
CA LEU A 393 -9.69 -5.84 -12.39
C LEU A 393 -9.18 -5.38 -13.77
N ILE A 394 -8.58 -4.19 -13.83
CA ILE A 394 -8.07 -3.63 -15.09
C ILE A 394 -6.90 -4.45 -15.64
N ILE A 395 -5.95 -4.84 -14.78
CA ILE A 395 -4.81 -5.68 -15.17
C ILE A 395 -5.30 -7.04 -15.66
N HIS A 396 -6.26 -7.64 -14.98
CA HIS A 396 -6.82 -8.95 -15.36
C HIS A 396 -7.53 -8.89 -16.71
N VAL A 397 -8.37 -7.88 -16.95
CA VAL A 397 -9.01 -7.66 -18.25
C VAL A 397 -7.96 -7.48 -19.35
N VAL A 398 -6.94 -6.64 -19.16
CA VAL A 398 -5.92 -6.43 -20.18
C VAL A 398 -5.05 -7.67 -20.40
N GLN A 399 -4.71 -8.42 -19.35
CA GLN A 399 -4.03 -9.70 -19.48
C GLN A 399 -4.89 -10.74 -20.21
N SER A 400 -6.20 -10.76 -19.98
CA SER A 400 -7.14 -11.64 -20.69
C SER A 400 -7.21 -11.29 -22.19
N LEU A 401 -7.30 -9.99 -22.54
CA LEU A 401 -7.27 -9.54 -23.94
C LEU A 401 -5.94 -9.90 -24.63
N CYS A 402 -4.82 -9.76 -23.91
CA CYS A 402 -3.52 -10.18 -24.40
C CYS A 402 -3.45 -11.70 -24.59
N GLY A 403 -3.99 -12.47 -23.65
CA GLY A 403 -4.12 -13.92 -23.74
C GLY A 403 -4.96 -14.37 -24.95
N MET A 404 -6.07 -13.68 -25.21
CA MET A 404 -6.92 -13.92 -26.39
C MET A 404 -6.14 -13.67 -27.69
N ALA A 405 -5.40 -12.56 -27.77
CA ALA A 405 -4.55 -12.25 -28.92
C ALA A 405 -3.47 -13.33 -29.15
N VAL A 406 -2.89 -13.88 -28.07
CA VAL A 406 -1.93 -14.99 -28.15
C VAL A 406 -2.61 -16.30 -28.59
N MET A 407 -3.79 -16.61 -28.08
CA MET A 407 -4.52 -17.83 -28.45
C MET A 407 -4.89 -17.82 -29.93
N TYR A 408 -5.48 -16.73 -30.43
CA TYR A 408 -5.85 -16.60 -31.85
C TYR A 408 -4.66 -16.38 -32.76
N GLY A 409 -3.64 -15.65 -32.30
CA GLY A 409 -2.48 -15.32 -33.11
C GLY A 409 -1.45 -16.45 -33.22
N LEU A 410 -1.30 -17.28 -32.18
CA LEU A 410 -0.26 -18.31 -32.11
C LEU A 410 -0.80 -19.72 -31.92
N VAL A 411 -1.66 -19.95 -30.92
CA VAL A 411 -2.01 -21.33 -30.51
C VAL A 411 -2.99 -21.98 -31.47
N LEU A 412 -4.08 -21.29 -31.82
CA LEU A 412 -5.13 -21.81 -32.68
C LEU A 412 -4.64 -22.17 -34.09
N PRO A 413 -3.85 -21.35 -34.80
CA PRO A 413 -3.32 -21.72 -36.11
C PRO A 413 -2.42 -22.97 -36.06
N ILE A 414 -1.66 -23.15 -34.97
CA ILE A 414 -0.84 -24.35 -34.76
C ILE A 414 -1.73 -25.59 -34.60
N VAL A 415 -2.80 -25.49 -33.80
CA VAL A 415 -3.74 -26.61 -33.58
C VAL A 415 -4.51 -26.97 -34.86
N HIS A 416 -4.88 -25.98 -35.68
CA HIS A 416 -5.58 -26.19 -36.96
C HIS A 416 -4.66 -26.61 -38.12
N ASN A 417 -3.39 -26.95 -37.86
CA ASN A 417 -2.38 -27.28 -38.87
C ASN A 417 -2.11 -26.15 -39.91
N GLN A 418 -2.50 -24.91 -39.62
CA GLN A 418 -2.21 -23.70 -40.41
C GLN A 418 -0.98 -22.93 -39.88
N GLY A 419 -0.19 -23.56 -39.01
CA GLY A 419 0.97 -22.92 -38.37
C GLY A 419 2.03 -22.40 -39.35
N LEU A 420 2.16 -23.02 -40.54
CA LEU A 420 3.11 -22.56 -41.55
C LEU A 420 2.69 -21.21 -42.16
N GLU A 421 1.40 -21.02 -42.48
CA GLU A 421 0.87 -19.75 -43.00
C GLU A 421 0.99 -18.63 -41.96
N MET A 422 0.69 -18.95 -40.70
CA MET A 422 0.90 -18.05 -39.57
C MET A 422 2.38 -17.66 -39.42
N LEU A 423 3.31 -18.63 -39.50
CA LEU A 423 4.74 -18.39 -39.40
C LEU A 423 5.27 -17.56 -40.57
N GLN A 424 4.74 -17.77 -41.78
CA GLN A 424 5.03 -16.94 -42.94
C GLN A 424 4.54 -15.50 -42.73
N GLY A 425 3.31 -15.32 -42.25
CA GLY A 425 2.74 -14.00 -41.93
C GLY A 425 3.54 -13.26 -40.86
N LEU A 426 3.87 -13.94 -39.75
CA LEU A 426 4.74 -13.41 -38.69
C LEU A 426 6.15 -13.13 -39.20
N GLY A 427 6.70 -14.00 -40.04
CA GLY A 427 8.01 -13.83 -40.67
C GLY A 427 8.08 -12.58 -41.53
N ILE A 428 7.06 -12.32 -42.35
CA ILE A 428 6.93 -11.09 -43.14
C ILE A 428 6.82 -9.87 -42.21
N GLY A 429 6.00 -9.95 -41.16
CA GLY A 429 5.86 -8.88 -40.16
C GLY A 429 7.19 -8.55 -39.46
N ILE A 430 7.90 -9.56 -38.97
CA ILE A 430 9.21 -9.40 -38.32
C ILE A 430 10.23 -8.84 -39.32
N LEU A 431 10.26 -9.35 -40.55
CA LEU A 431 11.16 -8.87 -41.60
C LEU A 431 10.92 -7.38 -41.90
N THR A 432 9.67 -6.95 -42.05
CA THR A 432 9.34 -5.54 -42.30
C THR A 432 9.78 -4.63 -41.14
N ILE A 433 9.54 -5.02 -39.88
CA ILE A 433 10.01 -4.28 -38.71
C ILE A 433 11.55 -4.26 -38.65
N SER A 434 12.20 -5.39 -38.91
CA SER A 434 13.67 -5.50 -38.95
C SER A 434 14.30 -4.63 -40.04
N ILE A 435 13.69 -4.53 -41.23
CA ILE A 435 14.14 -3.63 -42.30
C ILE A 435 14.02 -2.18 -41.83
N ILE A 436 12.88 -1.79 -41.24
CA ILE A 436 12.65 -0.43 -40.74
C ILE A 436 13.67 -0.05 -39.66
N VAL A 437 13.87 -0.91 -38.64
CA VAL A 437 14.84 -0.68 -37.57
C VAL A 437 16.27 -0.72 -38.10
N GLY A 438 16.58 -1.62 -39.03
CA GLY A 438 17.88 -1.71 -39.69
C GLY A 438 18.23 -0.44 -40.46
N LEU A 439 17.28 0.13 -41.21
CA LEU A 439 17.44 1.41 -41.90
C LEU A 439 17.67 2.57 -40.92
N MET A 440 16.95 2.61 -39.79
CA MET A 440 17.18 3.60 -38.74
C MET A 440 18.58 3.50 -38.12
N ILE A 441 19.06 2.28 -37.84
CA ILE A 441 20.43 2.04 -37.34
C ILE A 441 21.48 2.44 -38.39
N LEU A 442 21.24 2.10 -39.66
CA LEU A 442 22.11 2.49 -40.77
C LEU A 442 22.20 4.02 -40.91
N GLN A 443 21.08 4.73 -40.80
CA GLN A 443 21.06 6.20 -40.79
C GLN A 443 21.93 6.77 -39.64
N MET A 444 21.78 6.24 -38.42
CA MET A 444 22.62 6.65 -37.29
C MET A 444 24.10 6.36 -37.54
N TRP A 445 24.43 5.21 -38.14
CA TRP A 445 25.80 4.82 -38.44
C TRP A 445 26.45 5.72 -39.49
N ILE A 446 25.73 6.03 -40.58
CA ILE A 446 26.18 6.97 -41.61
C ILE A 446 26.42 8.35 -41.00
N ALA A 447 25.50 8.81 -40.15
CA ALA A 447 25.64 10.09 -39.45
C ALA A 447 26.87 10.14 -38.53
N ALA A 448 27.05 9.10 -37.71
CA ALA A 448 28.20 8.99 -36.81
C ALA A 448 29.54 8.84 -37.54
N SER A 449 29.56 8.19 -38.71
CA SER A 449 30.79 7.87 -39.43
C SER A 449 31.22 8.98 -40.39
N PHE A 450 30.30 9.48 -41.22
CA PHE A 450 30.60 10.43 -42.30
C PHE A 450 30.38 11.90 -41.94
N PHE A 451 29.38 12.20 -41.11
CA PHE A 451 29.00 13.60 -40.83
C PHE A 451 29.55 14.14 -39.51
N LEU A 452 29.89 13.31 -38.52
CA LEU A 452 30.51 13.80 -37.28
C LEU A 452 32.03 13.96 -37.42
N GLN A 453 32.56 15.06 -36.87
CA GLN A 453 33.99 15.28 -36.72
C GLN A 453 34.67 14.19 -35.85
N PRO A 454 35.95 13.91 -36.08
CA PRO A 454 36.72 13.00 -35.23
C PRO A 454 36.77 13.53 -33.78
N LYS A 455 37.08 12.63 -32.84
CA LYS A 455 37.18 12.97 -31.42
C LYS A 455 38.27 14.03 -31.20
N LEU A 456 38.00 15.04 -30.36
CA LEU A 456 39.00 16.06 -30.02
C LEU A 456 40.10 15.51 -29.10
N GLY A 457 39.73 14.63 -28.16
CA GLY A 457 40.68 13.91 -27.31
C GLY A 457 40.51 12.39 -27.39
N THR A 458 41.60 11.64 -27.18
CA THR A 458 41.56 10.16 -27.07
C THR A 458 40.79 9.68 -25.83
N ALA A 459 40.60 10.55 -24.83
CA ALA A 459 39.82 10.30 -23.61
C ALA A 459 38.29 10.48 -23.79
N ASP A 460 37.83 11.11 -24.87
CA ASP A 460 36.41 11.38 -25.08
C ASP A 460 35.66 10.13 -25.55
N LYS A 461 34.59 9.77 -24.84
CA LYS A 461 33.76 8.60 -25.18
C LYS A 461 33.02 8.78 -26.50
N GLN A 462 32.55 9.99 -26.79
CA GLN A 462 31.71 10.30 -27.96
C GLN A 462 32.40 11.30 -28.88
N LYS A 463 32.07 11.25 -30.18
CA LYS A 463 32.48 12.27 -31.16
C LYS A 463 31.79 13.61 -30.82
N PRO A 464 32.43 14.77 -31.02
CA PRO A 464 31.80 16.07 -30.82
C PRO A 464 30.60 16.27 -31.76
N LEU A 465 29.63 17.07 -31.33
CA LEU A 465 28.50 17.52 -32.16
C LEU A 465 28.95 18.63 -33.12
N ALA A 466 29.93 18.33 -33.97
CA ALA A 466 30.41 19.22 -35.01
C ALA A 466 30.34 18.49 -36.35
N LEU A 467 29.71 19.13 -37.33
CA LEU A 467 29.44 18.53 -38.64
C LEU A 467 30.65 18.70 -39.58
N ASN A 468 31.02 17.61 -40.24
CA ASN A 468 31.89 17.59 -41.39
C ASN A 468 31.05 17.42 -42.68
N ASN A 469 31.54 17.90 -43.83
CA ASN A 469 30.86 17.78 -45.13
C ASN A 469 29.39 18.27 -45.13
N ARG A 470 29.18 19.51 -44.67
CA ARG A 470 27.85 20.12 -44.48
C ARG A 470 26.93 20.03 -45.71
N LYS A 471 27.47 20.18 -46.93
CA LYS A 471 26.69 20.06 -48.19
C LYS A 471 26.13 18.66 -48.41
N ALA A 472 26.93 17.62 -48.14
CA ALA A 472 26.49 16.23 -48.26
C ALA A 472 25.43 15.88 -47.21
N PHE A 473 25.57 16.42 -45.99
CA PHE A 473 24.56 16.28 -44.94
C PHE A 473 23.21 16.89 -45.36
N HIS A 474 23.20 18.06 -46.00
CA HIS A 474 21.97 18.68 -46.50
C HIS A 474 21.28 17.82 -47.56
N ASN A 475 22.02 17.27 -48.54
CA ASN A 475 21.46 16.36 -49.55
C ASN A 475 20.95 15.05 -48.94
N PHE A 476 21.73 14.46 -48.02
CA PHE A 476 21.33 13.25 -47.28
C PHE A 476 20.03 13.45 -46.50
N ASN A 477 19.91 14.58 -45.79
CA ASN A 477 18.70 14.90 -45.03
C ASN A 477 17.51 15.18 -45.96
N TYR A 478 17.72 15.80 -47.13
CA TYR A 478 16.65 16.05 -48.10
C TYR A 478 16.02 14.74 -48.60
N PHE A 479 16.82 13.75 -49.02
CA PHE A 479 16.29 12.47 -49.49
C PHE A 479 15.64 11.65 -48.38
N LEU A 480 16.18 11.70 -47.16
CA LEU A 480 15.61 10.99 -46.01
C LEU A 480 14.42 11.70 -45.37
N PHE A 481 14.14 12.95 -45.73
CA PHE A 481 13.05 13.73 -45.15
C PHE A 481 11.71 13.00 -45.24
N PHE A 482 11.33 12.55 -46.45
CA PHE A 482 10.07 11.85 -46.67
C PHE A 482 10.00 10.49 -45.96
N TYR A 483 11.10 9.75 -45.93
CA TYR A 483 11.18 8.49 -45.19
C TYR A 483 11.04 8.69 -43.68
N ASN A 484 11.66 9.74 -43.13
CA ASN A 484 11.56 10.08 -41.71
C ASN A 484 10.13 10.51 -41.30
N VAL A 485 9.32 11.04 -42.22
CA VAL A 485 7.89 11.30 -41.96
C VAL A 485 7.15 9.98 -41.71
N LEU A 486 7.38 8.95 -42.53
CA LEU A 486 6.77 7.63 -42.35
C LEU A 486 7.23 6.98 -41.02
N LEU A 487 8.53 7.08 -40.70
CA LEU A 487 9.03 6.61 -39.41
C LEU A 487 8.40 7.37 -38.23
N GLY A 488 8.20 8.68 -38.38
CA GLY A 488 7.56 9.53 -37.37
C GLY A 488 6.11 9.13 -37.09
N LEU A 489 5.34 8.77 -38.12
CA LEU A 489 3.97 8.25 -37.95
C LEU A 489 3.96 6.94 -37.15
N GLY A 490 4.87 6.01 -37.47
CA GLY A 490 5.03 4.76 -36.73
C GLY A 490 5.44 4.99 -35.27
N ALA A 491 6.38 5.91 -35.03
CA ALA A 491 6.83 6.28 -33.68
C ALA A 491 5.71 6.95 -32.85
N CYS A 492 4.81 7.70 -33.49
CA CYS A 492 3.66 8.29 -32.82
C CYS A 492 2.66 7.21 -32.36
N LEU A 493 2.35 6.24 -33.24
CA LEU A 493 1.48 5.12 -32.89
C LEU A 493 2.10 4.25 -31.78
N SER A 494 3.40 3.94 -31.87
CA SER A 494 4.09 3.17 -30.83
C SER A 494 4.14 3.90 -29.50
N ARG A 495 4.30 5.23 -29.51
CA ARG A 495 4.20 6.07 -28.30
C ARG A 495 2.84 5.92 -27.62
N LEU A 496 1.75 5.94 -28.38
CA LEU A 496 0.39 5.78 -27.84
C LEU A 496 0.18 4.38 -27.23
N LEU A 497 0.59 3.34 -27.96
CA LEU A 497 0.46 1.95 -27.50
C LEU A 497 1.29 1.67 -26.24
N ILE A 498 2.57 2.08 -26.22
CA ILE A 498 3.44 1.90 -25.05
C ILE A 498 2.90 2.66 -23.85
N SER A 499 2.39 3.88 -24.05
CA SER A 499 1.80 4.67 -22.96
C SER A 499 0.55 4.00 -22.38
N CYS A 500 -0.30 3.42 -23.24
CA CYS A 500 -1.47 2.66 -22.80
C CYS A 500 -1.06 1.43 -21.98
N LEU A 501 -0.16 0.59 -22.51
CA LEU A 501 0.30 -0.63 -21.83
C LEU A 501 0.97 -0.33 -20.49
N LEU A 502 1.89 0.63 -20.44
CA LEU A 502 2.56 1.02 -19.19
C LEU A 502 1.59 1.67 -18.21
N GLY A 503 0.66 2.50 -18.68
CA GLY A 503 -0.36 3.15 -17.87
C GLY A 503 -1.27 2.13 -17.19
N THR A 504 -1.80 1.17 -17.94
CA THR A 504 -2.61 0.07 -17.41
C THR A 504 -1.82 -0.78 -16.42
N TRP A 505 -0.58 -1.16 -16.75
CA TRP A 505 0.25 -2.00 -15.88
C TRP A 505 0.54 -1.32 -14.52
N LEU A 506 0.72 0.00 -14.51
CA LEU A 506 1.06 0.77 -13.32
C LEU A 506 -0.14 1.36 -12.57
N ILE A 507 -1.37 1.20 -13.07
CA ILE A 507 -2.56 1.88 -12.53
C ILE A 507 -2.84 1.56 -11.05
N ALA A 508 -2.55 0.33 -10.63
CA ALA A 508 -2.77 -0.14 -9.26
C ALA A 508 -1.84 0.53 -8.23
N ARG A 509 -0.80 1.22 -8.69
CA ARG A 509 0.28 1.74 -7.85
C ARG A 509 0.12 3.23 -7.59
N ILE A 510 -0.06 3.59 -6.32
CA ILE A 510 -0.19 4.97 -5.86
C ILE A 510 1.18 5.63 -5.60
N ASP A 511 2.26 4.85 -5.49
CA ASP A 511 3.59 5.35 -5.13
C ASP A 511 4.26 6.19 -6.23
N ARG A 512 3.71 6.16 -7.45
CA ARG A 512 4.17 6.93 -8.61
C ARG A 512 2.99 7.55 -9.32
N THR A 513 3.21 8.69 -9.95
CA THR A 513 2.21 9.30 -10.80
C THR A 513 2.24 8.72 -12.21
N ILE A 514 1.06 8.52 -12.78
CA ILE A 514 0.86 8.12 -14.18
C ILE A 514 0.86 9.36 -15.09
N MET A 515 0.65 10.54 -14.50
CA MET A 515 0.55 11.80 -15.23
C MET A 515 1.92 12.31 -15.66
N GLN A 516 1.95 13.10 -16.73
CA GLN A 516 3.16 13.73 -17.22
C GLN A 516 3.66 14.80 -16.25
N ASN A 517 4.98 15.03 -16.24
CA ASN A 517 5.61 16.10 -15.45
C ASN A 517 4.90 17.44 -15.71
N GLY A 518 4.43 18.10 -14.65
CA GLY A 518 3.62 19.32 -14.71
C GLY A 518 2.12 19.11 -14.45
N TYR A 519 1.57 17.96 -14.86
CA TYR A 519 0.16 17.58 -14.64
C TYR A 519 -0.05 16.63 -13.45
N GLU A 520 1.02 16.32 -12.73
CA GLU A 520 1.03 15.39 -11.58
C GLU A 520 0.07 15.81 -10.45
N GLY A 521 -0.29 17.09 -10.38
CA GLY A 521 -1.28 17.57 -9.41
C GLY A 521 -2.71 17.07 -9.66
N ALA A 522 -3.02 16.61 -10.87
CA ALA A 522 -4.31 15.98 -11.19
C ALA A 522 -4.41 14.56 -10.64
N ASP A 523 -3.27 13.92 -10.34
CA ASP A 523 -3.23 12.59 -9.75
C ASP A 523 -3.51 12.68 -8.24
N MET A 524 -4.78 12.52 -7.90
CA MET A 524 -5.23 12.56 -6.51
C MET A 524 -4.57 11.44 -5.70
N GLY A 525 -4.49 10.23 -6.25
CA GLY A 525 -3.86 9.08 -5.59
C GLY A 525 -2.43 9.40 -5.16
N PHE A 526 -1.59 9.82 -6.11
CA PHE A 526 -0.21 10.17 -5.82
C PHE A 526 -0.10 11.34 -4.82
N SER A 527 -0.97 12.36 -4.93
CA SER A 527 -1.03 13.45 -3.97
C SER A 527 -1.34 12.97 -2.54
N ALA A 528 -2.24 11.99 -2.38
CA ALA A 528 -2.53 11.39 -1.07
C ALA A 528 -1.34 10.61 -0.50
N TRP A 529 -0.61 9.87 -1.34
CA TRP A 529 0.63 9.19 -0.93
C TRP A 529 1.69 10.18 -0.44
N ILE A 530 1.91 11.27 -1.18
CA ILE A 530 2.87 12.30 -0.77
C ILE A 530 2.43 13.01 0.52
N GLY A 531 1.18 13.44 0.60
CA GLY A 531 0.66 14.10 1.80
C GLY A 531 0.81 13.23 3.05
N MET A 532 0.52 11.94 2.94
CA MET A 532 0.75 10.96 4.00
C MET A 532 2.23 10.86 4.39
N LEU A 533 3.16 10.76 3.42
CA LEU A 533 4.60 10.72 3.70
C LEU A 533 5.09 11.96 4.45
N TYR A 534 4.58 13.14 4.12
CA TYR A 534 4.95 14.38 4.82
C TYR A 534 4.42 14.40 6.26
N VAL A 535 3.18 13.98 6.50
CA VAL A 535 2.64 13.88 7.87
C VAL A 535 3.48 12.92 8.70
N ASP A 536 3.74 11.72 8.19
CA ASP A 536 4.61 10.74 8.87
C ASP A 536 6.00 11.35 9.13
N HIS A 537 6.61 11.99 8.13
CA HIS A 537 7.91 12.63 8.28
C HIS A 537 7.94 13.69 9.39
N TYR A 538 6.96 14.58 9.47
CA TYR A 538 6.95 15.65 10.47
C TYR A 538 6.70 15.13 11.89
N HIS A 539 5.86 14.10 12.06
CA HIS A 539 5.51 13.59 13.38
C HIS A 539 6.45 12.50 13.89
N THR A 540 7.06 11.69 13.01
CA THR A 540 7.85 10.51 13.40
C THR A 540 9.32 10.62 13.05
N ASN A 541 9.85 11.82 12.75
CA ASN A 541 11.27 11.98 12.48
C ASN A 541 12.10 11.54 13.71
N PRO A 542 12.93 10.49 13.59
CA PRO A 542 13.63 9.91 14.74
C PRO A 542 14.59 10.89 15.40
N VAL A 543 15.18 11.83 14.64
CA VAL A 543 16.10 12.84 15.17
C VAL A 543 15.34 13.86 16.01
N LEU A 544 14.20 14.36 15.51
CA LEU A 544 13.38 15.34 16.22
C LEU A 544 12.77 14.75 17.49
N VAL A 545 12.19 13.54 17.39
CA VAL A 545 11.59 12.85 18.54
C VAL A 545 12.66 12.56 19.61
N SER A 546 13.84 12.08 19.21
CA SER A 546 14.96 11.85 20.14
C SER A 546 15.42 13.14 20.83
N PHE A 547 15.51 14.25 20.07
CA PHE A 547 15.89 15.55 20.62
C PHE A 547 14.89 16.04 21.67
N CYS A 548 13.59 15.98 21.36
CA CYS A 548 12.52 16.33 22.30
C CYS A 548 12.55 15.44 23.55
N HIS A 549 12.75 14.13 23.37
CA HIS A 549 12.86 13.20 24.49
C HIS A 549 14.04 13.54 25.42
N ILE A 550 15.21 13.87 24.86
CA ILE A 550 16.38 14.30 25.64
C ILE A 550 16.08 15.58 26.43
N LEU A 551 15.37 16.56 25.84
CA LEU A 551 14.99 17.79 26.54
C LEU A 551 14.02 17.53 27.69
N ILE A 552 12.99 16.69 27.47
CA ILE A 552 12.00 16.34 28.48
C ILE A 552 12.65 15.55 29.62
N ALA A 553 13.46 14.54 29.30
CA ALA A 553 14.19 13.72 30.29
C ALA A 553 15.13 14.59 31.15
N ASN A 554 15.91 15.48 30.53
CA ASN A 554 16.77 16.41 31.24
C ASN A 554 15.99 17.38 32.15
N HIS A 555 14.80 17.82 31.72
CA HIS A 555 13.95 18.69 32.54
C HIS A 555 13.38 17.92 33.75
N LYS A 556 12.90 16.68 33.55
CA LYS A 556 12.46 15.79 34.63
C LYS A 556 13.59 15.54 35.64
N GLU A 557 14.79 15.23 35.16
CA GLU A 557 15.97 14.97 36.01
C GLU A 557 16.37 16.21 36.81
N LYS A 558 16.40 17.39 36.19
CA LYS A 558 16.70 18.65 36.90
C LYS A 558 15.67 18.95 37.99
N LYS A 559 14.38 18.71 37.72
CA LYS A 559 13.32 18.89 38.71
C LYS A 559 13.50 17.92 39.88
N LEU A 560 13.81 16.65 39.60
CA LEU A 560 14.10 15.65 40.63
C LEU A 560 15.32 16.05 41.47
N GLN A 561 16.42 16.45 40.84
CA GLN A 561 17.63 16.91 41.53
C GLN A 561 17.39 18.16 42.39
N GLN A 562 16.51 19.07 41.98
CA GLN A 562 16.09 20.21 42.80
C GLN A 562 15.34 19.72 44.04
N THR A 563 14.36 18.82 43.89
CA THR A 563 13.63 18.23 45.02
C THR A 563 14.55 17.46 45.98
N THR A 564 15.51 16.68 45.46
CA THR A 564 16.48 15.94 46.26
C THR A 564 17.50 16.86 46.95
N LYS A 565 17.91 17.98 46.33
CA LYS A 565 18.80 18.98 46.95
C LYS A 565 18.17 19.72 48.13
N TYR A 566 16.85 19.93 48.13
CA TYR A 566 16.15 20.44 49.31
C TYR A 566 16.16 19.44 50.48
N TRP A 567 16.33 18.15 50.19
CA TRP A 567 16.35 17.08 51.20
C TRP A 567 17.76 16.73 51.68
N CYS A 568 18.77 16.80 50.80
CA CYS A 568 20.17 16.52 51.11
C CYS A 568 20.99 17.81 51.11
N LEU A 569 20.79 18.65 52.14
CA LEU A 569 21.52 19.92 52.29
C LEU A 569 22.91 19.76 52.96
N ASN A 570 23.40 18.53 53.14
CA ASN A 570 24.70 18.27 53.75
C ASN A 570 25.44 17.14 53.00
N GLN A 571 26.09 17.43 51.88
CA GLN A 571 27.37 16.77 51.54
C GLN A 571 28.13 17.49 50.40
N SER A 572 29.36 17.87 50.77
CA SER A 572 30.55 18.33 50.03
C SER A 572 30.44 18.80 48.56
N ALA A 573 30.91 20.02 48.33
CA ALA A 573 31.17 20.60 47.02
C ALA A 573 32.45 20.04 46.37
N GLY A 574 32.30 19.05 45.48
CA GLY A 574 33.35 18.68 44.53
C GLY A 574 33.61 19.75 43.46
N PRO A 575 34.68 19.63 42.63
CA PRO A 575 35.12 20.68 41.72
C PRO A 575 34.07 20.93 40.63
N ARG A 576 33.42 22.09 40.69
CA ARG A 576 32.42 22.52 39.72
C ARG A 576 33.11 23.04 38.47
N VAL A 577 33.49 22.16 37.54
CA VAL A 577 33.73 22.63 36.16
C VAL A 577 32.42 23.24 35.67
N SER A 578 32.45 24.54 35.36
CA SER A 578 31.27 25.25 34.87
C SER A 578 30.68 24.51 33.66
N ALA A 579 29.41 24.10 33.73
CA ALA A 579 28.75 23.47 32.59
C ALA A 579 28.89 24.31 31.30
N ARG A 580 28.99 25.64 31.46
CA ARG A 580 29.20 26.61 30.37
C ARG A 580 30.58 26.46 29.71
N SER A 581 31.64 26.21 30.46
CA SER A 581 32.98 26.02 29.86
C SER A 581 33.04 24.71 29.08
N ARG A 582 32.47 23.61 29.63
CA ARG A 582 32.36 22.33 28.92
C ARG A 582 31.59 22.44 27.60
N THR A 583 30.45 23.13 27.60
CA THR A 583 29.67 23.36 26.37
C THR A 583 30.45 24.17 25.32
N ARG A 584 31.25 25.17 25.74
CA ARG A 584 32.10 25.94 24.83
C ARG A 584 33.20 25.07 24.20
N TRP A 585 33.82 24.18 24.97
CA TRP A 585 34.81 23.23 24.45
C TRP A 585 34.20 22.24 23.45
N PHE A 586 33.04 21.65 23.74
CA PHE A 586 32.35 20.77 22.78
C PHE A 586 31.93 21.51 21.51
N LEU A 587 31.47 22.75 21.63
CA LEU A 587 31.13 23.58 20.49
C LEU A 587 32.36 23.84 19.60
N LEU A 588 33.51 24.16 20.19
CA LEU A 588 34.76 24.35 19.48
C LEU A 588 35.19 23.06 18.76
N GLN A 589 35.15 21.91 19.46
CA GLN A 589 35.49 20.61 18.89
C GLN A 589 34.61 20.26 17.68
N THR A 590 33.29 20.48 17.78
CA THR A 590 32.36 20.24 16.67
C THR A 590 32.67 21.13 15.46
N LEU A 591 33.02 22.39 15.68
CA LEU A 591 33.35 23.32 14.59
C LEU A 591 34.68 22.98 13.91
N ILE A 592 35.69 22.58 14.66
CA ILE A 592 37.00 22.15 14.11
C ILE A 592 36.79 20.94 13.18
N ASN A 593 35.96 19.97 13.60
CA ASN A 593 35.69 18.78 12.79
C ASN A 593 34.73 19.03 11.61
N ASN A 594 34.02 20.16 11.59
CA ASN A 594 33.00 20.48 10.58
C ASN A 594 33.14 21.94 10.09
N PRO A 595 34.15 22.24 9.26
CA PRO A 595 34.50 23.63 8.91
C PRO A 595 33.38 24.37 8.16
N ARG A 596 32.58 23.67 7.33
CA ARG A 596 31.45 24.26 6.60
C ARG A 596 30.38 24.85 7.54
N LEU A 597 30.21 24.29 8.75
CA LEU A 597 29.25 24.80 9.73
C LEU A 597 29.66 26.16 10.30
N ILE A 598 30.95 26.53 10.25
CA ILE A 598 31.44 27.82 10.72
C ILE A 598 30.82 28.95 9.89
N ILE A 599 30.78 28.79 8.56
CA ILE A 599 30.20 29.77 7.63
C ILE A 599 28.72 29.98 7.95
N HIS A 600 27.94 28.90 8.01
CA HIS A 600 26.51 28.97 8.30
C HIS A 600 26.22 29.57 9.69
N ARG A 601 27.06 29.27 10.70
CA ARG A 601 26.90 29.83 12.04
C ARG A 601 27.18 31.33 12.08
N LYS A 602 28.23 31.80 11.40
CA LYS A 602 28.58 33.23 11.34
C LYS A 602 27.53 34.01 10.56
N LEU A 603 27.06 33.48 9.43
CA LEU A 603 26.00 34.10 8.62
C LEU A 603 24.71 34.32 9.42
N LYS A 604 24.29 33.33 10.21
CA LYS A 604 23.07 33.41 11.03
C LYS A 604 23.20 34.36 12.23
N SER A 605 24.45 34.67 12.63
CA SER A 605 24.77 35.59 13.73
C SER A 605 25.00 37.02 13.26
N GLY A 606 25.13 37.26 11.95
CA GLY A 606 25.49 38.55 11.37
C GLY A 606 24.56 38.91 10.22
N HIS A 607 23.58 39.77 10.50
CA HIS A 607 23.03 40.67 9.49
C HIS A 607 24.08 41.75 9.19
N SER A 608 25.26 41.34 8.69
CA SER A 608 26.33 42.25 8.27
C SER A 608 26.87 41.78 6.92
N SER A 609 26.51 42.57 5.93
CA SER A 609 26.84 42.49 4.50
C SER A 609 28.35 42.48 4.23
N GLN A 610 28.69 41.96 3.04
CA GLN A 610 29.93 42.19 2.27
C GLN A 610 31.15 41.27 2.51
N GLU A 611 31.49 40.84 3.73
CA GLU A 611 32.64 39.92 3.92
C GLU A 611 32.36 38.47 3.50
N SER A 612 31.08 38.07 3.42
CA SER A 612 30.68 36.68 3.16
C SER A 612 30.82 36.25 1.69
N GLN A 613 30.84 37.21 0.73
CA GLN A 613 31.01 36.90 -0.69
C GLN A 613 32.47 36.64 -1.08
N ILE A 614 33.42 37.29 -0.39
CA ILE A 614 34.86 37.14 -0.67
C ILE A 614 35.36 35.76 -0.22
N LEU A 615 34.80 35.19 0.86
CA LEU A 615 35.20 33.88 1.35
C LEU A 615 34.67 32.71 0.49
N MET A 616 33.55 32.89 -0.22
CA MET A 616 33.02 31.90 -1.17
C MET A 616 33.88 31.81 -2.43
N ALA A 617 34.40 32.94 -2.92
CA ALA A 617 35.26 32.98 -4.11
C ALA A 617 36.63 32.28 -3.88
N CYS A 618 37.16 32.28 -2.66
CA CYS A 618 38.42 31.60 -2.33
C CYS A 618 38.30 30.08 -2.10
N LEU A 619 37.08 29.50 -2.07
CA LEU A 619 36.87 28.06 -1.82
C LEU A 619 36.47 27.29 -3.09
N GLU A 620 36.19 28.00 -4.18
CA GLU A 620 35.95 27.41 -5.51
C GLU A 620 37.24 27.33 -6.36
N SER A 621 38.36 27.85 -5.85
CA SER A 621 39.73 27.56 -6.32
C SER A 621 40.36 26.47 -5.46
#